data_AF-A0A4S1M823-F1
#
_entry.id   AF-A0A4S1M823-F1
#
_cell.length_a   1.000
_cell.length_b   1.000
_cell.length_c   1.000
_cell.angle_alpha   90.00
_cell.angle_beta   90.00
_cell.angle_gamma   90.00
#
_symmetry.space_group_name_H-M   'P 1'
#
loop_
_entity.id
_entity.type
_entity.pdbx_description
1 polymer ?
#
loop_
_entity_poly.entity_id
_entity_poly.type
_entity_poly.pdbx_seq_one_letter_code
_entity_poly.pdbx_strand_id
1 'polypeptide(L)'
;LSRGLGWKNSSGCRICLPAIHYYLKMIRPDIIYEERDKETDIMIPQMYGGRTNAEELKRIAEVIEKYQIQEVYMTHHQRLKLAGIKPEYIERVKEELGMPHCP
;
A
#
# COMPACT_ATOMS: atom_id res chain seq x y z
N LEU A 1 20.63 -10.54 -12.96
CA LEU A 1 19.79 -9.57 -13.69
C LEU A 1 20.39 -8.16 -13.71
N SER A 2 20.83 -7.59 -12.58
CA SER A 2 21.37 -6.21 -12.50
C SER A 2 22.53 -5.89 -13.46
N ARG A 3 23.50 -6.79 -13.66
CA ARG A 3 24.67 -6.57 -14.54
C ARG A 3 24.32 -6.38 -16.03
N GLY A 4 23.18 -6.91 -16.49
CA GLY A 4 22.76 -6.80 -17.90
C GLY A 4 21.91 -5.57 -18.22
N LEU A 5 21.34 -4.93 -17.19
CA LEU A 5 20.35 -3.85 -17.34
C LEU A 5 20.91 -2.45 -17.03
N GLY A 6 22.17 -2.36 -16.60
CA GLY A 6 22.84 -1.09 -16.29
C GLY A 6 22.22 -0.33 -15.12
N TRP A 7 21.53 -1.01 -14.20
CA TRP A 7 20.88 -0.37 -13.07
C TRP A 7 21.90 0.11 -12.02
N LYS A 8 21.64 1.29 -11.44
CA LYS A 8 22.47 1.84 -10.36
C LYS A 8 22.43 1.01 -9.07
N ASN A 9 21.38 0.19 -8.90
CA ASN A 9 21.19 -0.71 -7.77
C ASN A 9 20.84 -2.13 -8.23
N SER A 10 21.08 -3.12 -7.39
CA SER A 10 20.91 -4.55 -7.72
C SER A 10 19.44 -4.96 -8.00
N SER A 11 18.49 -4.22 -7.42
CA SER A 11 17.04 -4.50 -7.51
C SER A 11 16.28 -3.60 -8.49
N GLY A 12 16.93 -2.60 -9.09
CA GLY A 12 16.24 -1.60 -9.91
C GLY A 12 15.43 -0.59 -9.09
N CYS A 13 14.78 0.34 -9.80
CA CYS A 13 13.90 1.34 -9.21
C CYS A 13 12.46 0.82 -9.05
N ARG A 14 11.61 1.55 -8.30
CA ARG A 14 10.18 1.26 -8.11
C ARG A 14 9.33 1.18 -9.38
N ILE A 15 9.84 1.68 -10.50
CA ILE A 15 9.20 1.63 -11.83
C ILE A 15 9.80 0.49 -12.66
N CYS A 16 11.11 0.30 -12.52
CA CYS A 16 11.93 -0.58 -13.34
C CYS A 16 11.62 -2.06 -13.08
N LEU A 17 11.52 -2.46 -11.81
CA LEU A 17 11.30 -3.85 -11.42
C LEU A 17 9.89 -4.35 -11.80
N PRO A 18 8.79 -3.59 -11.54
CA PRO A 18 7.46 -4.01 -11.98
C PRO A 18 7.34 -4.13 -13.51
N ALA A 19 7.93 -3.20 -14.27
CA ALA A 19 7.90 -3.26 -15.73
C ALA A 19 8.58 -4.54 -16.26
N ILE A 20 9.74 -4.90 -15.68
CA ILE A 20 10.43 -6.14 -16.05
C ILE A 20 9.61 -7.38 -15.68
N HIS A 21 9.03 -7.42 -14.48
CA HIS A 21 8.16 -8.53 -14.07
C HIS A 21 6.97 -8.69 -15.02
N TYR A 22 6.35 -7.59 -15.47
CA TYR A 22 5.25 -7.62 -16.44
C TYR A 22 5.67 -8.32 -17.75
N TYR A 23 6.76 -7.88 -18.37
CA TYR A 23 7.22 -8.49 -19.62
C TYR A 23 7.72 -9.93 -19.43
N LEU A 24 8.39 -10.23 -18.31
CA LEU A 24 8.83 -11.60 -18.02
C LEU A 24 7.65 -12.54 -17.82
N LYS A 25 6.56 -12.09 -17.19
CA LYS A 25 5.33 -12.88 -17.04
C LYS A 25 4.70 -13.22 -18.40
N MET A 26 4.79 -12.33 -19.38
CA MET A 26 4.29 -12.59 -20.74
C MET A 26 5.17 -13.58 -21.52
N ILE A 27 6.50 -13.48 -21.38
CA ILE A 27 7.45 -14.31 -22.15
C ILE A 27 7.67 -15.67 -21.48
N ARG A 28 7.65 -15.71 -20.16
CA ARG A 28 7.96 -16.87 -19.30
C ARG A 28 6.93 -17.02 -18.18
N PRO A 29 5.71 -17.46 -18.51
CA PRO A 29 4.64 -17.64 -17.53
C PRO A 29 4.95 -18.76 -16.52
N ASP A 30 5.92 -19.63 -16.82
CA ASP A 30 6.41 -20.69 -15.94
C ASP A 30 7.22 -20.19 -14.74
N ILE A 31 7.71 -18.94 -14.79
CA ILE A 31 8.45 -18.36 -13.67
C ILE A 31 7.47 -17.64 -12.73
N ILE A 32 7.30 -18.23 -11.55
CA ILE A 32 6.57 -17.60 -10.44
C ILE A 32 7.53 -16.62 -9.77
N TYR A 33 7.30 -15.32 -9.99
CA TYR A 33 7.96 -14.28 -9.21
C TYR A 33 7.13 -14.01 -7.97
N GLU A 34 7.68 -14.32 -6.80
CA GLU A 34 7.15 -13.78 -5.54
C GLU A 34 7.36 -12.26 -5.59
N GLU A 35 6.25 -11.51 -5.64
CA GLU A 35 6.30 -10.10 -5.31
C GLU A 35 6.85 -10.03 -3.89
N ARG A 36 8.04 -9.45 -3.72
CA ARG A 36 8.50 -9.11 -2.38
C ARG A 36 7.50 -8.08 -1.87
N ASP A 37 6.58 -8.57 -1.05
CA ASP A 37 5.62 -7.76 -0.35
C ASP A 37 6.38 -6.58 0.25
N LYS A 38 5.85 -5.39 0.00
CA LYS A 38 6.22 -4.25 0.84
C LYS A 38 5.89 -4.73 2.25
N GLU A 39 6.89 -4.86 3.11
CA GLU A 39 6.75 -5.33 4.51
C GLU A 39 5.67 -4.55 5.28
N THR A 40 5.23 -3.42 4.75
CA THR A 40 4.13 -2.62 5.26
C THR A 40 3.27 -2.10 4.12
N ASP A 41 1.96 -2.08 4.36
CA ASP A 41 0.99 -1.62 3.39
C ASP A 41 0.44 -0.23 3.71
N ILE A 42 -0.29 0.33 2.75
CA ILE A 42 -0.85 1.69 2.81
C ILE A 42 -2.37 1.62 2.79
N MET A 43 -3.02 2.33 3.71
CA MET A 43 -4.46 2.55 3.71
C MET A 43 -4.79 4.02 3.46
N ILE A 44 -5.87 4.24 2.70
CA ILE A 44 -6.41 5.58 2.42
C ILE A 44 -7.90 5.50 2.71
N PRO A 45 -8.36 5.96 3.89
CA PRO A 45 -9.78 6.01 4.22
C PRO A 45 -10.56 6.83 3.18
N GLN A 46 -11.79 6.41 2.89
CA GLN A 46 -12.63 7.08 1.91
C GLN A 46 -13.34 8.28 2.55
N MET A 47 -13.18 9.47 1.95
CA MET A 47 -13.86 10.71 2.35
C MET A 47 -14.56 11.31 1.12
N TYR A 48 -15.89 11.20 1.04
CA TYR A 48 -16.65 11.66 -0.13
C TYR A 48 -16.61 13.19 -0.25
N GLY A 49 -16.06 13.68 -1.37
CA GLY A 49 -15.84 15.11 -1.59
C GLY A 49 -14.91 15.76 -0.55
N GLY A 50 -14.03 14.96 0.09
CA GLY A 50 -13.15 15.44 1.16
C GLY A 50 -13.87 15.82 2.46
N ARG A 51 -15.16 15.50 2.59
CA ARG A 51 -15.95 15.74 3.80
C ARG A 51 -15.78 14.59 4.77
N THR A 52 -15.77 14.93 6.05
CA THR A 52 -15.78 13.97 7.15
C THR A 52 -16.56 14.54 8.33
N ASN A 53 -16.87 13.71 9.32
CA ASN A 53 -17.47 14.12 10.58
C ASN A 53 -16.58 13.73 11.78
N ALA A 54 -16.95 14.21 12.98
CA ALA A 54 -16.17 13.95 14.18
C ALA A 54 -16.11 12.47 14.57
N GLU A 55 -17.13 11.68 14.24
CA GLU A 55 -17.18 10.25 14.53
C GLU A 55 -16.21 9.46 13.64
N GLU A 56 -16.18 9.77 12.34
CA GLU A 56 -15.22 9.18 11.39
C GLU A 56 -13.77 9.52 11.76
N LEU A 57 -13.50 10.77 12.14
CA LEU A 57 -12.16 11.18 12.58
C LEU A 57 -11.72 10.44 13.85
N LYS A 58 -12.63 10.26 14.83
CA LYS A 58 -12.36 9.48 16.04
C LYS A 58 -12.06 8.03 15.70
N ARG A 59 -12.85 7.42 14.83
CA ARG A 59 -12.64 6.04 14.36
C ARG A 59 -11.26 5.88 13.72
N ILE A 60 -10.85 6.82 12.86
CA ILE A 60 -9.51 6.79 12.26
C ILE A 60 -8.43 6.93 13.35
N ALA A 61 -8.60 7.82 14.33
CA ALA A 61 -7.66 7.98 15.45
C ALA A 61 -7.53 6.70 16.29
N GLU A 62 -8.65 6.04 16.62
CA GLU A 62 -8.67 4.77 17.35
C GLU A 62 -7.91 3.68 16.59
N VAL A 63 -8.08 3.58 15.27
CA VAL A 63 -7.33 2.65 14.41
C VAL A 63 -5.83 2.97 14.42
N ILE A 64 -5.45 4.24 14.32
CA ILE A 64 -4.04 4.66 14.37
C ILE A 64 -3.39 4.20 15.69
N GLU A 65 -4.05 4.45 16.81
CA GLU A 65 -3.54 4.08 18.14
C GLU A 65 -3.47 2.56 18.32
N LYS A 66 -4.56 1.85 17.99
CA LYS A 66 -4.68 0.40 18.15
C LYS A 66 -3.62 -0.38 17.38
N TYR A 67 -3.31 0.05 16.16
CA TYR A 67 -2.33 -0.61 15.29
C TYR A 67 -0.96 0.08 15.29
N GLN A 68 -0.77 1.09 16.14
CA GLN A 68 0.47 1.87 16.28
C GLN A 68 1.01 2.37 14.95
N ILE A 69 0.13 2.93 14.11
CA ILE A 69 0.48 3.43 12.77
C ILE A 69 1.26 4.73 12.92
N GLN A 70 2.54 4.73 12.53
CA GLN A 70 3.44 5.86 12.77
C GLN A 70 3.36 6.93 11.66
N GLU A 71 3.11 6.52 10.41
CA GLU A 71 3.13 7.41 9.25
C GLU A 71 1.71 7.79 8.86
N VAL A 72 1.23 8.91 9.40
CA VAL A 72 -0.11 9.46 9.12
C VAL A 72 0.02 10.88 8.58
N TYR A 73 -0.34 11.10 7.32
CA TYR A 73 -0.19 12.41 6.68
C TYR A 73 -1.22 12.66 5.57
N MET A 74 -1.43 13.94 5.26
CA MET A 74 -2.24 14.36 4.12
C MET A 74 -1.40 14.31 2.84
N THR A 75 -1.92 13.66 1.81
CA THR A 75 -1.28 13.61 0.48
C THR A 75 -1.55 14.89 -0.33
N HIS A 76 -0.78 15.11 -1.40
CA HIS A 76 -1.03 16.21 -2.35
C HIS A 76 -2.43 16.19 -2.98
N HIS A 77 -3.09 15.03 -3.00
CA HIS A 77 -4.46 14.87 -3.50
C HIS A 77 -5.53 15.06 -2.41
N GLN A 78 -5.17 15.68 -1.28
CA GLN A 78 -6.09 15.94 -0.16
C GLN A 78 -6.74 14.67 0.39
N ARG A 79 -5.98 13.57 0.43
CA ARG A 79 -6.38 12.31 1.06
C ARG A 79 -5.53 12.04 2.28
N LEU A 80 -6.15 11.61 3.38
CA LEU A 80 -5.46 11.12 4.55
C LEU A 80 -4.85 9.74 4.24
N LYS A 81 -3.55 9.60 4.43
CA LYS A 81 -2.82 8.36 4.18
C LYS A 81 -2.25 7.81 5.47
N LEU A 82 -2.50 6.53 5.69
CA LEU A 82 -2.00 5.71 6.78
C LEU A 82 -0.98 4.75 6.17
N ALA A 83 0.28 4.81 6.59
CA ALA A 83 1.34 3.95 6.08
C ALA A 83 2.08 3.26 7.23
N GLY A 84 2.72 2.13 6.93
CA GLY A 84 3.43 1.34 7.95
C GLY A 84 2.55 0.26 8.60
N ILE A 85 1.41 -0.10 7.99
CA ILE A 85 0.50 -1.11 8.53
C ILE A 85 1.08 -2.49 8.24
N LYS A 86 1.17 -3.34 9.27
CA LYS A 86 1.67 -4.71 9.09
C LYS A 86 0.68 -5.56 8.28
N PRO A 87 1.17 -6.46 7.40
CA PRO A 87 0.32 -7.31 6.56
C PRO A 87 -0.77 -8.08 7.32
N GLU A 88 -0.47 -8.57 8.52
CA GLU A 88 -1.41 -9.33 9.36
C GLU A 88 -2.60 -8.53 9.94
N TYR A 89 -2.56 -7.20 9.81
CA TYR A 89 -3.60 -6.30 10.30
C TYR A 89 -4.44 -5.67 9.19
N ILE A 90 -4.07 -5.87 7.93
CA ILE A 90 -4.70 -5.22 6.77
C ILE A 90 -6.23 -5.43 6.76
N GLU A 91 -6.69 -6.66 6.82
CA GLU A 91 -8.12 -6.96 6.71
C GLU A 91 -8.91 -6.39 7.90
N ARG A 92 -8.35 -6.45 9.11
CA ARG A 92 -8.97 -5.87 10.31
C ARG A 92 -9.04 -4.35 10.24
N VAL A 93 -7.97 -3.70 9.75
CA VAL A 93 -7.95 -2.24 9.56
C VAL A 93 -8.99 -1.81 8.52
N LYS A 94 -9.14 -2.55 7.40
CA LYS A 94 -10.17 -2.27 6.39
C LYS A 94 -11.57 -2.33 6.98
N GLU A 95 -11.87 -3.39 7.74
CA GLU A 95 -13.17 -3.59 8.38
C GLU A 95 -13.46 -2.47 9.39
N GLU A 96 -12.49 -2.14 10.25
CA GLU A 96 -12.65 -1.08 11.25
C GLU A 96 -12.79 0.30 10.63
N LEU A 97 -12.14 0.56 9.49
CA LEU A 97 -12.32 1.80 8.72
C LEU A 97 -13.60 1.80 7.88
N GLY A 98 -14.38 0.71 7.88
CA GLY A 98 -15.61 0.60 7.09
C GLY A 98 -15.36 0.64 5.57
N MET A 99 -14.20 0.15 5.12
CA MET A 99 -13.86 0.14 3.70
C MET A 99 -14.73 -0.89 2.96
N PRO A 100 -15.18 -0.60 1.73
CA PRO A 100 -15.95 -1.55 0.95
C PRO A 100 -15.11 -2.79 0.66
N HIS A 101 -15.65 -3.98 0.98
CA HIS A 101 -15.06 -5.22 0.52
C HIS A 101 -15.19 -5.28 -1.00
N CYS A 102 -14.06 -5.39 -1.69
CA CYS A 102 -14.08 -5.75 -3.10
C CYS A 102 -14.38 -7.26 -3.17
N PRO A 103 -15.50 -7.68 -3.79
CA PRO A 103 -15.77 -9.10 -4.05
C PRO A 103 -14.78 -9.67 -5.07
#